data_AF-A0A5B7TS00-F1
#
_entry.id   AF-A0A5B7TS00-F1
#
_cell.length_a   1.000
_cell.length_b   1.000
_cell.length_c   1.000
_cell.angle_alpha   90.00
_cell.angle_beta   90.00
_cell.angle_gamma   90.00
#
_symmetry.space_group_name_H-M   'P 1'
#
loop_
_entity.id
_entity.type
_entity.pdbx_description
1 polymer ?
#
loop_
_entity_poly.entity_id
_entity_poly.type
_entity_poly.pdbx_seq_one_letter_code
_entity_poly.pdbx_strand_id
1 'polypeptide(L)'
;MFQTKIGFLKATIYYGILILPIPLFIMEFKANRNLFEPIVKKAIPILTIIGLTYLNPLKIIFNISTWKTQTVEMINENRENHKVEFQMKDIGALGYAKRNAEVYYLTKYFYLVLSENYDGRNFIGADWKRIDENINEIGLK
;
A
#
# COMPACT_ATOMS: atom_id res chain seq x y z
N MET A 1 -3.70 -7.18 5.34
CA MET A 1 -3.39 -5.73 5.23
C MET A 1 -4.27 -5.07 4.17
N PHE A 2 -4.85 -3.88 4.43
CA PHE A 2 -5.65 -3.12 3.45
C PHE A 2 -4.77 -2.53 2.35
N GLN A 3 -5.22 -2.60 1.10
CA GLN A 3 -4.52 -2.13 -0.08
C GLN A 3 -5.48 -1.48 -1.09
N THR A 4 -4.93 -0.63 -1.97
CA THR A 4 -5.66 0.00 -3.06
C THR A 4 -4.95 -0.19 -4.40
N LYS A 5 -5.73 -0.26 -5.47
CA LYS A 5 -5.28 -0.25 -6.87
C LYS A 5 -5.09 1.16 -7.43
N ILE A 6 -5.62 2.18 -6.73
CA ILE A 6 -5.58 3.58 -7.16
C ILE A 6 -4.21 4.17 -6.82
N GLY A 7 -3.30 4.15 -7.81
CA GLY A 7 -1.92 4.63 -7.64
C GLY A 7 -1.83 6.09 -7.20
N PHE A 8 -2.60 6.98 -7.84
CA PHE A 8 -2.63 8.40 -7.49
C PHE A 8 -3.04 8.64 -6.04
N LEU A 9 -4.13 8.01 -5.58
CA LEU A 9 -4.60 8.15 -4.20
C LEU A 9 -3.53 7.71 -3.19
N LYS A 10 -2.91 6.55 -3.42
CA LYS A 10 -1.83 6.06 -2.56
C LYS A 10 -0.64 7.02 -2.56
N ALA A 11 -0.24 7.53 -3.73
CA ALA A 11 0.83 8.51 -3.84
C ALA A 11 0.51 9.82 -3.11
N THR A 12 -0.69 10.39 -3.29
CA THR A 12 -1.12 11.61 -2.60
C THR A 12 -1.07 11.45 -1.08
N ILE A 13 -1.53 10.31 -0.54
CA ILE A 13 -1.47 10.05 0.90
C ILE A 13 -0.02 10.00 1.38
N TYR A 14 0.85 9.24 0.70
CA TYR A 14 2.24 9.07 1.10
C TYR A 14 3.04 10.37 0.97
N TYR A 15 2.91 11.10 -0.13
CA TYR A 15 3.56 12.41 -0.30
C TYR A 15 3.00 13.45 0.65
N GLY A 16 1.70 13.44 0.91
CA GLY A 16 1.07 14.28 1.93
C GLY A 16 1.71 14.06 3.30
N ILE A 17 1.82 12.81 3.74
CA ILE A 17 2.46 12.44 5.00
C ILE A 17 3.93 12.89 5.03
N LEU A 18 4.67 12.72 3.93
CA LEU A 18 6.09 13.09 3.87
C LEU A 18 6.33 14.60 3.86
N ILE A 19 5.50 15.37 3.14
CA ILE A 19 5.76 16.79 2.84
C ILE A 19 5.03 17.71 3.82
N LEU A 20 3.76 17.43 4.18
CA LEU A 20 2.93 18.33 4.99
C LEU A 20 3.49 18.70 6.37
N PRO A 21 4.22 17.83 7.09
CA PRO A 21 4.76 18.20 8.40
C PRO A 21 5.71 19.41 8.35
N ILE A 22 6.43 19.61 7.25
CA ILE A 22 7.41 20.69 7.08
C ILE A 22 6.74 22.08 7.02
N PRO A 23 5.81 22.38 6.09
CA PRO A 23 5.12 23.66 6.06
C PRO A 23 4.29 23.88 7.33
N LEU A 24 3.68 22.83 7.91
CA LEU A 24 2.96 22.96 9.18
C LEU A 24 3.89 23.39 10.32
N PHE A 25 5.09 22.80 10.41
CA PHE A 25 6.09 23.22 11.38
C PHE A 25 6.51 24.69 11.20
N ILE A 26 6.77 25.11 9.95
CA ILE A 26 7.14 26.50 9.63
C ILE A 26 6.01 27.47 9.99
N MET A 27 4.76 27.14 9.67
CA MET A 27 3.59 27.97 9.95
C MET A 27 3.38 28.12 11.46
N GLU A 28 3.45 27.03 12.23
CA GLU A 28 3.32 27.07 13.69
C GLU A 28 4.46 27.85 14.36
N PHE A 29 5.67 27.85 13.78
CA PHE A 29 6.76 28.66 14.30
C PHE A 29 6.60 30.15 13.97
N LYS A 30 6.09 30.48 12.77
CA LYS A 30 5.91 31.87 12.31
C LYS A 30 4.71 32.56 12.96
N ALA A 31 3.59 31.86 13.10
CA ALA A 31 2.36 32.40 13.69
C ALA A 31 2.53 32.72 15.18
N ASN A 32 3.52 32.11 15.83
CA ASN A 32 3.50 31.92 17.26
C ASN A 32 4.78 32.41 17.94
N ARG A 33 4.86 33.73 18.14
CA ARG A 33 6.03 34.40 18.74
C ARG A 33 6.19 34.12 20.25
N ASN A 34 5.13 33.65 20.92
CA ASN A 34 5.18 33.30 22.33
C ASN A 34 5.61 31.83 22.51
N LEU A 35 6.65 31.60 23.31
CA LEU A 35 7.16 30.27 23.63
C LEU A 35 6.15 29.38 24.40
N PHE A 36 5.16 29.99 25.05
CA PHE A 36 4.20 29.32 25.96
C PHE A 36 2.85 28.94 25.32
N GLU A 37 2.65 29.22 24.03
CA GLU A 37 1.47 28.71 23.31
C GLU A 37 1.51 27.17 23.18
N PRO A 38 0.39 26.49 22.89
CA PRO A 38 0.22 25.07 23.21
C PRO A 38 1.30 24.22 22.54
N ILE A 39 2.23 23.74 23.37
CA ILE A 39 3.37 22.89 23.01
C ILE A 39 2.93 21.73 22.12
N VAL A 40 1.69 21.24 22.31
CA VAL A 40 1.05 20.19 21.51
C VAL A 40 1.06 20.50 20.01
N LYS A 41 0.75 21.73 19.58
CA LYS A 41 0.68 22.09 18.14
C LYS A 41 2.06 22.03 17.47
N LYS A 42 3.11 22.39 18.20
CA LYS A 42 4.51 22.30 17.73
C LYS A 42 5.03 20.87 17.81
N ALA A 43 4.62 20.12 18.83
CA ALA A 43 5.06 18.74 19.05
C ALA A 43 4.56 17.78 17.95
N ILE A 44 3.32 17.94 17.46
CA ILE A 44 2.75 17.06 16.41
C ILE A 44 3.62 16.98 15.15
N PRO A 45 3.95 18.08 14.44
CA PRO A 45 4.77 18.01 13.24
C PRO A 45 6.20 17.54 13.55
N ILE A 46 6.79 17.93 14.70
CA ILE A 46 8.12 17.47 15.11
C ILE A 46 8.15 15.95 15.31
N LEU A 47 7.23 15.41 16.10
CA LEU A 47 7.13 13.96 16.35
C LEU A 47 6.86 13.20 15.06
N THR A 48 6.06 13.77 14.15
CA THR A 48 5.80 13.18 12.83
C THR A 48 7.10 13.12 12.02
N ILE A 49 7.89 14.19 11.94
CA ILE A 49 9.17 14.24 11.22
C ILE A 49 10.17 13.22 11.81
N ILE A 50 10.27 13.15 13.14
CA ILE A 50 11.12 12.16 13.83
C ILE A 50 10.68 10.74 13.47
N GLY A 51 9.37 10.46 13.55
CA GLY A 51 8.81 9.16 13.18
C GLY A 51 9.09 8.78 11.72
N LEU A 52 8.94 9.72 10.79
CA LEU A 52 9.24 9.49 9.37
C LEU A 52 10.71 9.19 9.11
N THR A 53 11.60 9.86 9.85
CA THR A 53 13.04 9.64 9.77
C THR A 53 13.40 8.26 10.32
N TYR A 54 12.82 7.87 11.46
CA TYR A 54 12.97 6.55 12.05
C TYR A 54 12.51 5.42 11.11
N LEU A 55 11.38 5.62 10.42
CA LEU A 55 10.83 4.65 9.46
C LEU A 55 11.62 4.53 8.14
N ASN A 56 12.62 5.38 7.94
CA ASN A 56 13.41 5.53 6.73
C ASN A 56 12.55 6.00 5.52
N PRO A 57 12.68 7.27 5.09
CA PRO A 57 11.84 7.84 4.04
C PRO A 57 11.97 7.12 2.69
N LEU A 58 13.12 6.49 2.40
CA LEU A 58 13.28 5.70 1.18
C LEU A 58 12.37 4.47 1.16
N LYS A 59 12.20 3.79 2.30
CA LYS A 59 11.26 2.66 2.42
C LYS A 59 9.82 3.10 2.22
N ILE A 60 9.48 4.33 2.63
CA ILE A 60 8.16 4.92 2.42
C ILE A 60 7.93 5.18 0.94
N ILE A 61 8.91 5.78 0.25
CA ILE A 61 8.85 6.07 -1.20
C ILE A 61 8.68 4.79 -2.02
N PHE A 62 9.46 3.73 -1.75
CA PHE A 62 9.34 2.45 -2.46
C PHE A 62 8.01 1.71 -2.18
N ASN A 63 7.23 2.16 -1.18
CA ASN A 63 5.90 1.62 -0.90
C ASN A 63 4.76 2.43 -1.53
N ILE A 64 5.05 3.55 -2.20
CA ILE A 64 4.05 4.37 -2.90
C ILE A 64 3.38 3.57 -4.03
N SER A 65 4.16 2.77 -4.74
CA SER A 65 3.65 1.93 -5.83
C SER A 65 2.55 0.97 -5.34
N THR A 66 1.56 0.74 -6.22
CA THR A 66 0.47 -0.19 -5.97
C THR A 66 0.80 -1.57 -6.54
N TRP A 67 0.32 -2.62 -5.87
CA TRP A 67 0.41 -3.98 -6.41
C TRP A 67 -0.59 -4.16 -7.56
N LYS A 68 -0.08 -4.69 -8.66
CA LYS A 68 -0.79 -4.91 -9.92
C LYS A 68 -0.93 -6.40 -10.20
N THR A 69 -2.12 -6.83 -10.56
CA THR A 69 -2.46 -8.23 -10.81
C THR A 69 -1.98 -8.62 -12.19
N GLN A 70 -1.14 -9.65 -12.26
CA GLN A 70 -0.67 -10.18 -13.55
C GLN A 70 -1.48 -11.41 -13.94
N THR A 71 -1.77 -12.27 -12.96
CA THR A 71 -2.56 -13.48 -13.15
C THR A 71 -3.48 -13.67 -11.94
N VAL A 72 -4.73 -14.01 -12.20
CA VAL A 72 -5.62 -14.57 -11.18
C VAL A 72 -5.45 -16.07 -11.24
N GLU A 73 -4.82 -16.66 -10.22
CA GLU A 73 -4.52 -18.09 -10.21
C GLU A 73 -5.77 -18.88 -9.83
N MET A 74 -6.47 -18.43 -8.78
CA MET A 74 -7.63 -19.10 -8.22
C MET A 74 -8.71 -18.10 -7.80
N ILE A 75 -9.97 -18.54 -7.85
CA ILE A 75 -11.14 -17.82 -7.34
C ILE A 75 -11.88 -18.74 -6.37
N ASN A 76 -12.39 -18.18 -5.28
CA ASN A 76 -13.24 -18.93 -4.38
C ASN A 76 -14.63 -19.15 -5.02
N GLU A 77 -15.10 -20.39 -5.08
CA GLU A 77 -16.35 -20.79 -5.73
C GLU A 77 -17.58 -20.16 -5.09
N ASN A 78 -17.54 -19.92 -3.78
CA ASN A 78 -18.65 -19.33 -3.03
C ASN A 78 -18.56 -17.80 -2.95
N ARG A 79 -17.39 -17.22 -3.26
CA ARG A 79 -17.12 -15.78 -3.12
C ARG A 79 -16.21 -15.28 -4.24
N GLU A 80 -16.80 -14.78 -5.33
CA GLU A 80 -16.04 -14.28 -6.48
C GLU A 80 -15.05 -13.14 -6.15
N ASN A 81 -15.33 -12.37 -5.09
CA ASN A 81 -14.45 -11.29 -4.63
C ASN A 81 -13.23 -11.80 -3.85
N HIS A 82 -13.15 -13.11 -3.57
CA HIS A 82 -12.06 -13.74 -2.85
C HIS A 82 -11.21 -14.53 -3.85
N LYS A 83 -9.96 -14.09 -4.04
CA LYS A 83 -9.10 -14.54 -5.13
C LYS A 83 -7.68 -14.79 -4.63
N VAL A 84 -6.96 -15.64 -5.34
CA VAL A 84 -5.50 -15.73 -5.24
C VAL A 84 -4.90 -15.17 -6.50
N GLU A 85 -3.99 -14.21 -6.33
CA GLU A 85 -3.43 -13.44 -7.42
C GLU A 85 -1.91 -13.44 -7.38
N PHE A 86 -1.30 -13.69 -8.54
CA PHE A 86 0.07 -13.29 -8.77
C PHE A 86 0.12 -11.79 -9.02
N GLN A 87 0.74 -11.07 -8.08
CA GLN A 87 0.83 -9.64 -8.09
C GLN A 87 2.28 -9.19 -8.25
N MET A 88 2.45 -8.11 -9.00
CA MET A 88 3.72 -7.45 -9.20
C MET A 88 3.61 -5.98 -8.81
N LYS A 89 4.69 -5.43 -8.26
CA LYS A 89 4.79 -4.01 -7.89
C LYS A 89 6.10 -3.46 -8.44
N ASP A 90 6.00 -2.42 -9.24
CA ASP A 90 7.16 -1.66 -9.71
C ASP A 90 7.81 -0.93 -8.53
N ILE A 91 9.09 -1.23 -8.29
CA ILE A 91 9.93 -0.61 -7.25
C ILE A 91 10.98 0.34 -7.87
N GLY A 92 10.77 0.76 -9.11
CA GLY A 92 11.63 1.69 -9.85
C GLY A 92 12.89 1.00 -10.37
N ALA A 93 14.06 1.63 -10.18
CA ALA A 93 15.34 1.13 -10.67
C ALA A 93 15.74 -0.25 -10.08
N LEU A 94 15.07 -0.69 -9.02
CA LEU A 94 15.26 -2.02 -8.41
C LEU A 94 14.44 -3.12 -9.11
N GLY A 95 13.66 -2.79 -10.15
CA GLY A 95 12.85 -3.71 -10.92
C GLY A 95 11.45 -3.93 -10.34
N TYR A 96 11.03 -5.19 -10.23
CA TYR A 96 9.68 -5.55 -9.79
C TYR A 96 9.71 -6.45 -8.56
N ALA A 97 8.99 -6.05 -7.51
CA ALA A 97 8.63 -6.95 -6.43
C ALA A 97 7.49 -7.86 -6.89
N LYS A 98 7.53 -9.13 -6.50
CA LYS A 98 6.56 -10.17 -6.90
C LYS A 98 6.01 -10.86 -5.66
N ARG A 99 4.73 -11.25 -5.69
CA ARG A 99 4.11 -12.06 -4.64
C ARG A 99 2.90 -12.82 -5.15
N ASN A 100 2.61 -13.95 -4.51
CA ASN A 100 1.30 -14.60 -4.59
C ASN A 100 0.49 -14.17 -3.38
N ALA A 101 -0.61 -13.45 -3.61
CA ALA A 101 -1.40 -12.87 -2.53
C ALA A 101 -2.81 -13.45 -2.56
N GLU A 102 -3.27 -13.91 -1.41
CA GLU A 102 -4.69 -14.16 -1.18
C GLU A 102 -5.36 -12.83 -0.85
N VAL A 103 -6.37 -12.47 -1.63
CA VAL A 103 -7.01 -11.16 -1.56
C VAL A 103 -8.52 -11.28 -1.47
N TYR A 104 -9.11 -10.37 -0.69
CA TYR A 104 -10.55 -10.18 -0.61
C TYR A 104 -10.90 -8.77 -1.06
N TYR A 105 -11.55 -8.64 -2.21
CA TYR A 105 -11.98 -7.38 -2.78
C TYR A 105 -13.23 -6.86 -2.07
N LEU A 106 -13.11 -5.66 -1.50
CA LEU A 106 -14.26 -4.91 -0.99
C LEU A 106 -14.93 -4.15 -2.13
N THR A 107 -14.12 -3.67 -3.07
CA THR A 107 -14.54 -3.04 -4.32
C THR A 107 -13.51 -3.37 -5.40
N LYS A 108 -13.77 -3.00 -6.66
CA LYS A 108 -12.77 -3.13 -7.75
C LYS A 108 -11.45 -2.39 -7.50
N TYR A 109 -11.40 -1.47 -6.53
CA TYR A 109 -10.22 -0.66 -6.24
C TYR A 109 -9.58 -0.95 -4.87
N PHE A 110 -10.32 -1.53 -3.94
CA PHE A 110 -9.89 -1.70 -2.55
C PHE A 110 -10.02 -3.16 -2.14
N TYR A 111 -8.97 -3.70 -1.55
CA TYR A 111 -8.91 -5.10 -1.16
C TYR A 111 -8.10 -5.30 0.10
N LEU A 112 -8.41 -6.39 0.80
CA LEU A 112 -7.65 -6.88 1.94
C LEU A 112 -6.74 -7.99 1.45
N VAL A 113 -5.46 -7.92 1.80
CA VAL A 113 -4.52 -9.04 1.66
C VAL A 113 -4.67 -9.91 2.89
N LEU A 114 -5.14 -11.14 2.71
CA LEU A 114 -5.34 -12.12 3.78
C LEU A 114 -4.07 -12.92 4.05
N SER A 115 -3.33 -13.25 2.99
CA SER A 115 -2.05 -13.94 3.08
C SER A 115 -1.05 -13.38 2.06
N GLU A 116 0.20 -13.19 2.50
CA GLU A 116 1.32 -12.85 1.63
C GLU A 116 2.17 -14.10 1.41
N ASN A 117 2.35 -14.49 0.14
CA ASN A 117 2.98 -15.74 -0.30
C ASN A 117 2.09 -16.97 -0.10
N TYR A 118 0.90 -16.92 -0.69
CA TYR A 118 0.02 -18.08 -0.75
C TYR A 118 0.74 -19.27 -1.44
N ASP A 119 0.84 -20.39 -0.72
CA ASP A 119 1.32 -21.68 -1.26
C ASP A 119 0.10 -22.53 -1.62
N GLY A 120 -0.03 -22.88 -2.90
CA GLY A 120 -1.11 -23.70 -3.44
C GLY A 120 -1.22 -25.09 -2.80
N ARG A 121 -0.19 -25.55 -2.09
CA ARG A 121 -0.22 -26.80 -1.31
C ARG A 121 -1.07 -26.72 -0.05
N ASN A 122 -1.42 -25.52 0.42
CA ASN A 122 -2.12 -25.35 1.69
C ASN A 122 -3.63 -25.61 1.63
N PHE A 123 -4.25 -25.70 0.45
CA PHE A 123 -5.70 -25.89 0.33
C PHE A 123 -6.12 -26.70 -0.92
N ILE A 124 -5.63 -27.93 -1.03
CA ILE A 124 -6.28 -28.94 -1.87
C ILE A 124 -7.53 -29.42 -1.10
N GLY A 125 -8.68 -28.80 -1.36
CA GLY A 125 -9.99 -29.25 -0.85
C GLY A 125 -10.75 -28.23 -0.01
N ALA A 126 -11.44 -27.30 -0.68
CA ALA A 126 -12.82 -26.84 -0.45
C ALA A 126 -12.98 -25.39 -0.92
N ASP A 127 -13.90 -25.19 -1.87
CA ASP A 127 -14.35 -23.91 -2.42
C ASP A 127 -13.34 -23.09 -3.25
N TRP A 128 -12.30 -23.68 -3.82
CA TRP A 128 -11.35 -22.96 -4.69
C TRP A 128 -11.29 -23.56 -6.09
N LYS A 129 -11.54 -22.72 -7.10
CA LYS A 129 -11.44 -23.06 -8.51
C LYS A 129 -10.21 -22.41 -9.12
N ARG A 130 -9.34 -23.22 -9.70
CA ARG A 130 -8.18 -22.75 -10.48
C ARG A 130 -8.63 -22.26 -11.85
N ILE A 131 -8.16 -21.08 -12.24
CA ILE A 131 -8.54 -20.44 -13.51
C ILE A 131 -7.35 -19.94 -14.33
N ASP A 132 -6.21 -19.61 -13.68
CA ASP A 132 -4.99 -19.11 -14.32
C ASP A 132 -5.24 -17.99 -15.38
N GLU A 133 -6.13 -17.06 -15.07
CA GLU A 133 -6.53 -15.98 -15.97
C GLU A 133 -5.47 -14.88 -16.02
N ASN A 134 -4.98 -14.55 -17.22
CA ASN A 134 -3.96 -13.52 -17.41
C ASN A 134 -4.59 -12.12 -17.55
N ILE A 135 -4.27 -11.23 -16.62
CA ILE A 135 -4.77 -9.85 -16.60
C ILE A 135 -3.71 -8.86 -17.10
N ASN A 136 -2.44 -9.09 -16.76
CA ASN A 136 -1.30 -8.26 -17.16
C ASN A 136 -1.48 -6.75 -16.90
N GLU A 137 -1.87 -6.36 -15.67
CA GLU A 137 -2.11 -4.94 -15.34
C GLU A 137 -0.88 -4.02 -15.52
N ILE A 138 0.34 -4.57 -15.62
CA ILE A 138 1.56 -3.76 -15.83
C ILE A 138 1.88 -3.61 -17.33
N GLY A 139 1.38 -4.51 -18.19
CA GLY A 139 1.71 -4.47 -19.61
C GLY A 139 3.11 -5.00 -19.94
N LEU A 140 3.58 -6.03 -19.22
CA LEU A 140 4.91 -6.65 -19.46
C LEU A 140 4.87 -7.80 -20.49
N LYS A 141 3.85 -7.85 -21.35
CA LYS A 141 3.72 -8.81 -22.45
C LYS A 141 3.71 -8.08 -23.78
#